data_AF-A0A453SL48-F1
#
_entry.id   AF-A0A453SL48-F1
#
_cell.length_a   1.000
_cell.length_b   1.000
_cell.length_c   1.000
_cell.angle_alpha   90.00
_cell.angle_beta   90.00
_cell.angle_gamma   90.00
#
_symmetry.space_group_name_H-M   'P 1'
#
loop_
_entity.id
_entity.type
_entity.pdbx_description
1 polymer ?
#
loop_
_entity_poly.entity_id
_entity_poly.type
_entity_poly.pdbx_seq_one_letter_code
_entity_poly.pdbx_strand_id
1 'polypeptide(L)'
;MEHIAMIKGDVGDGQDILVRVHSECLTGDIFGSARCDCGGQLALAMTMIEKAGRGVVVYLRGHEGRGIGLGHKLRAYNLQDAGRDTVEANEDLGLPADSREYGIGAQILRDLGVRTMRLMTNNPAKYTGLKGYGLSVLGRVPLLTPITNENRRYMETKRLKMGHIYEDPPNGHTSGMSDEEQYQEDSGSEQDQTLEPQ
;
A
#
# COMPACT_ATOMS: atom_id res chain seq x y z
N MET A 1 -19.28 -15.75 7.92
CA MET A 1 -18.61 -14.59 7.30
C MET A 1 -18.04 -15.05 5.98
N GLU A 2 -18.16 -14.25 4.92
CA GLU A 2 -17.79 -14.66 3.57
C GLU A 2 -16.48 -14.02 3.16
N HIS A 3 -15.56 -14.78 2.56
CA HIS A 3 -14.33 -14.25 1.98
C HIS A 3 -14.41 -14.36 0.45
N ILE A 4 -13.69 -13.50 -0.26
CA ILE A 4 -13.71 -13.47 -1.73
C ILE A 4 -12.32 -13.76 -2.24
N ALA A 5 -12.21 -14.62 -3.26
CA ALA A 5 -10.99 -14.79 -4.03
C ALA A 5 -11.24 -14.38 -5.48
N MET A 6 -10.36 -13.53 -6.01
CA MET A 6 -10.37 -13.10 -7.40
C MET A 6 -9.13 -13.66 -8.10
N ILE A 7 -9.34 -14.33 -9.23
CA ILE A 7 -8.30 -15.06 -9.94
C ILE A 7 -8.15 -14.47 -11.33
N LYS A 8 -6.90 -14.21 -11.72
CA LYS A 8 -6.51 -13.89 -13.09
C LYS A 8 -5.75 -15.06 -13.69
N GLY A 9 -6.14 -15.44 -14.90
CA GLY A 9 -5.52 -16.57 -15.61
C GLY A 9 -5.82 -17.92 -14.97
N ASP A 10 -5.01 -18.92 -15.29
CA ASP A 10 -5.12 -20.27 -14.74
C ASP A 10 -4.09 -20.52 -13.64
N VAL A 11 -4.53 -21.05 -12.49
CA VAL A 11 -3.64 -21.47 -11.40
C VAL A 11 -2.85 -22.72 -11.77
N GLY A 12 -3.35 -23.57 -12.67
CA GLY A 12 -2.60 -24.68 -13.28
C GLY A 12 -1.90 -25.59 -12.27
N ASP A 13 -0.58 -25.70 -12.38
CA ASP A 13 0.28 -26.53 -11.51
C ASP A 13 0.46 -26.00 -10.07
N GLY A 14 -0.08 -24.82 -9.78
CA GLY A 14 0.00 -24.15 -8.49
C GLY A 14 1.37 -23.51 -8.19
N GLN A 15 2.27 -23.41 -9.17
CA GLN A 15 3.62 -22.91 -8.96
C GLN A 15 3.79 -21.43 -9.33
N ASP A 16 4.60 -20.70 -8.55
CA ASP A 16 4.98 -19.29 -8.75
C ASP A 16 3.78 -18.35 -9.04
N ILE A 17 2.74 -18.49 -8.21
CA ILE A 17 1.54 -17.64 -8.33
C ILE A 17 1.79 -16.29 -7.67
N LEU A 18 1.47 -15.19 -8.35
CA LEU A 18 1.49 -13.87 -7.73
C LEU A 18 0.24 -13.71 -6.85
N VAL A 19 0.43 -13.53 -5.55
CA VAL A 19 -0.67 -13.57 -4.57
C VAL A 19 -0.72 -12.29 -3.74
N ARG A 20 -1.93 -11.76 -3.52
CA ARG A 20 -2.22 -10.72 -2.52
C ARG A 20 -3.28 -11.22 -1.54
N VAL A 21 -2.94 -11.30 -0.26
CA VAL A 21 -3.92 -11.47 0.83
C VAL A 21 -4.24 -10.10 1.41
N HIS A 22 -5.37 -9.54 0.99
CA HIS A 22 -5.86 -8.23 1.41
C HIS A 22 -6.81 -8.36 2.59
N SER A 23 -6.68 -7.46 3.57
CA SER A 23 -7.59 -7.38 4.70
C SER A 23 -8.57 -6.25 4.45
N GLU A 24 -9.87 -6.52 4.59
CA GLU A 24 -10.94 -5.57 4.35
C GLU A 24 -10.70 -4.23 5.05
N CYS A 25 -10.84 -3.15 4.29
CA CYS A 25 -10.80 -1.79 4.79
C CYS A 25 -11.80 -0.95 3.98
N LEU A 26 -13.06 -0.94 4.39
CA LEU A 26 -14.16 -0.27 3.68
C LEU A 26 -13.82 1.19 3.34
N THR A 27 -13.28 1.92 4.33
CA THR A 27 -12.91 3.33 4.17
C THR A 27 -11.85 3.54 3.09
N GLY A 28 -10.86 2.66 2.99
CA GLY A 28 -9.80 2.77 1.99
C GLY A 28 -10.21 2.20 0.64
N ASP A 29 -10.80 1.00 0.65
CA ASP A 29 -11.06 0.20 -0.54
C ASP A 29 -12.25 0.72 -1.34
N ILE A 30 -13.30 1.22 -0.68
CA ILE A 30 -14.55 1.68 -1.34
C ILE A 30 -14.65 3.21 -1.34
N PHE A 31 -14.39 3.85 -0.20
CA PHE A 31 -14.54 5.31 -0.08
C PHE A 31 -13.27 6.11 -0.41
N GLY A 32 -12.18 5.46 -0.79
CA GLY A 32 -10.96 6.15 -1.22
C GLY A 32 -10.30 7.01 -0.13
N SER A 33 -10.41 6.62 1.14
CA SER A 33 -9.89 7.40 2.26
C SER A 33 -8.39 7.67 2.13
N ALA A 34 -8.01 8.95 2.18
CA ALA A 34 -6.62 9.39 2.22
C ALA A 34 -5.90 9.08 3.55
N ARG A 35 -6.61 8.62 4.59
CA ARG A 35 -6.01 8.31 5.92
C ARG A 35 -5.21 7.01 5.92
N CYS A 36 -5.41 6.14 4.94
CA CYS A 36 -4.72 4.86 4.84
C CYS A 36 -4.39 4.53 3.39
N ASP A 37 -3.44 3.62 3.20
CA ASP A 37 -2.99 3.16 1.90
C ASP A 37 -3.73 1.92 1.38
N CYS A 38 -4.76 1.43 2.10
CA CYS A 38 -5.40 0.14 1.80
C CYS A 38 -5.99 0.09 0.37
N GLY A 39 -6.74 1.10 -0.03
CA GLY A 39 -7.32 1.16 -1.38
C GLY A 39 -6.26 1.19 -2.48
N GLY A 40 -5.21 2.01 -2.29
CA GLY A 40 -4.07 2.08 -3.20
C GLY A 40 -3.32 0.75 -3.29
N GLN A 41 -3.11 0.05 -2.18
CA GLN A 41 -2.48 -1.26 -2.17
C GLN A 41 -3.33 -2.32 -2.88
N LEU A 42 -4.65 -2.30 -2.72
CA LEU A 42 -5.56 -3.21 -3.41
C LEU A 42 -5.51 -2.97 -4.92
N ALA A 43 -5.64 -1.71 -5.34
CA ALA A 43 -5.56 -1.32 -6.74
C ALA A 43 -4.22 -1.71 -7.37
N LEU A 44 -3.11 -1.39 -6.71
CA LEU A 44 -1.77 -1.74 -7.18
C LEU A 44 -1.59 -3.26 -7.32
N ALA A 45 -2.05 -4.03 -6.33
CA ALA A 45 -1.99 -5.50 -6.38
C ALA A 45 -2.77 -6.06 -7.57
N MET A 46 -3.97 -5.54 -7.84
CA MET A 46 -4.77 -5.94 -9.00
C MET A 46 -4.06 -5.59 -10.31
N THR A 47 -3.48 -4.39 -10.44
CA THR A 47 -2.69 -3.97 -11.62
C THR A 47 -1.47 -4.87 -11.84
N MET A 48 -0.76 -5.24 -10.77
CA MET A 48 0.40 -6.13 -10.86
C MET A 48 0.01 -7.55 -11.28
N ILE A 49 -1.12 -8.07 -10.78
CA ILE A 49 -1.68 -9.36 -11.19
C ILE A 49 -2.14 -9.33 -12.64
N GLU A 50 -2.82 -8.26 -13.06
CA GLU A 50 -3.23 -8.07 -14.46
C GLU A 50 -2.02 -8.11 -15.38
N LYS A 51 -0.97 -7.34 -15.06
CA LYS A 51 0.29 -7.32 -15.82
C LYS A 51 1.00 -8.68 -15.85
N ALA A 52 0.95 -9.44 -14.76
CA ALA A 52 1.53 -10.77 -14.70
C ALA A 52 0.70 -11.82 -15.49
N GLY A 53 -0.58 -11.54 -15.77
CA GLY A 53 -1.50 -12.45 -16.46
C GLY A 53 -1.94 -13.67 -15.64
N ARG A 54 -1.35 -13.89 -14.46
CA ARG A 54 -1.59 -15.03 -13.58
C ARG A 54 -1.42 -14.64 -12.12
N GLY A 55 -2.49 -14.74 -11.33
CA GLY A 55 -2.42 -14.40 -9.91
C GLY A 55 -3.76 -14.43 -9.16
N VAL A 56 -3.68 -14.26 -7.85
CA VAL A 56 -4.84 -14.35 -6.94
C VAL A 56 -4.85 -13.20 -5.95
N VAL A 57 -6.00 -12.53 -5.81
CA VAL A 57 -6.31 -11.66 -4.68
C VAL A 57 -7.29 -12.38 -3.76
N VAL A 58 -6.90 -12.61 -2.51
CA VAL A 58 -7.80 -13.06 -1.45
C VAL A 58 -8.20 -11.85 -0.61
N TYR A 59 -9.48 -11.52 -0.61
CA TYR A 59 -10.08 -10.44 0.17
C TYR A 59 -10.71 -11.01 1.45
N LEU A 60 -9.99 -10.86 2.57
CA LEU A 60 -10.43 -11.34 3.88
C LEU A 60 -11.36 -10.31 4.53
N ARG A 61 -12.66 -10.60 4.48
CA ARG A 61 -13.69 -9.86 5.23
C ARG A 61 -13.63 -10.17 6.73
N GLY A 62 -14.16 -9.24 7.53
CA GLY A 62 -14.09 -9.27 8.99
C GLY A 62 -12.76 -8.86 9.58
N HIS A 63 -11.78 -8.51 8.74
CA HIS A 63 -10.50 -7.96 9.21
C HIS A 63 -10.55 -6.43 9.38
N GLU A 64 -11.73 -5.82 9.17
CA GLU A 64 -11.93 -4.39 9.34
C GLU A 64 -11.48 -3.94 10.73
N GLY A 65 -10.74 -2.83 10.78
CA GLY A 65 -10.15 -2.34 12.02
C GLY A 65 -9.17 -3.31 12.71
N ARG A 66 -8.66 -4.33 12.03
CA ARG A 66 -7.90 -5.47 12.62
C ARG A 66 -8.76 -6.46 13.39
N GLY A 67 -10.00 -6.66 12.93
CA GLY A 67 -10.94 -7.62 13.51
C GLY A 67 -11.88 -7.03 14.55
N ILE A 68 -11.69 -5.77 14.94
CA ILE A 68 -12.59 -5.05 15.86
C ILE A 68 -13.86 -4.52 15.16
N GLY A 69 -13.87 -4.50 13.83
CA GLY A 69 -14.97 -4.00 13.01
C GLY A 69 -14.96 -2.49 12.78
N LEU A 70 -15.79 -2.04 11.83
CA LEU A 70 -15.82 -0.65 11.35
C LEU A 70 -16.21 0.36 12.44
N GLY A 71 -17.22 0.04 13.25
CA GLY A 71 -17.71 0.95 14.29
C GLY A 71 -16.63 1.28 15.33
N HIS A 72 -15.91 0.26 15.79
CA HIS A 72 -14.79 0.44 16.72
C HIS A 72 -13.60 1.16 16.07
N LYS A 73 -13.30 0.88 14.80
CA LYS A 73 -12.29 1.63 14.04
C LYS A 73 -12.60 3.12 13.97
N LEU A 74 -13.84 3.50 13.69
CA LEU A 74 -14.25 4.90 13.63
C LEU A 74 -14.18 5.57 15.01
N ARG A 75 -14.56 4.87 16.08
CA ARG A 75 -14.39 5.37 17.45
C ARG A 75 -12.92 5.60 17.80
N ALA A 76 -12.05 4.66 17.45
CA ALA A 76 -10.61 4.80 17.64
C ALA A 76 -10.03 5.99 16.84
N TYR A 77 -10.55 6.25 15.62
CA TYR A 77 -10.19 7.45 14.86
C TYR A 77 -10.61 8.75 15.55
N ASN A 78 -11.81 8.81 16.12
CA ASN A 78 -12.26 10.00 16.83
C ASN A 78 -11.38 10.28 18.07
N LEU A 79 -10.95 9.23 18.78
CA LEU A 79 -10.03 9.37 19.92
C LEU A 79 -8.64 9.83 19.47
N GLN A 80 -8.15 9.34 18.33
CA GLN A 80 -6.88 9.77 17.75
C GLN A 80 -6.92 11.21 17.24
N ASP A 81 -8.03 11.61 16.61
CA ASP A 81 -8.27 12.99 16.17
C ASP A 81 -8.37 13.93 17.38
N ALA A 82 -8.78 13.42 18.54
CA ALA A 82 -8.76 14.13 19.83
C ALA A 82 -7.39 14.11 20.54
N GLY A 83 -6.35 13.56 19.91
CA GLY A 83 -4.95 13.64 20.37
C GLY A 83 -4.39 12.36 21.00
N ARG A 84 -5.19 11.30 21.16
CA ARG A 84 -4.74 10.01 21.72
C ARG A 84 -3.83 9.28 20.73
N ASP A 85 -2.90 8.48 21.25
CA ASP A 85 -2.15 7.56 20.40
C ASP A 85 -3.00 6.30 20.05
N THR A 86 -2.58 5.54 19.03
CA THR A 86 -3.35 4.38 18.54
C THR A 86 -3.47 3.25 19.58
N VAL A 87 -2.52 3.14 20.51
CA VAL A 87 -2.53 2.14 21.58
C VAL A 87 -3.48 2.60 22.68
N GLU A 88 -3.36 3.84 23.15
CA GLU A 88 -4.24 4.44 24.15
C GLU A 88 -5.70 4.41 23.70
N ALA A 89 -5.97 4.76 22.43
CA ALA A 89 -7.31 4.72 21.87
C ALA A 89 -7.90 3.30 21.81
N ASN A 90 -7.09 2.25 21.64
CA ASN A 90 -7.56 0.87 21.66
C ASN A 90 -7.75 0.36 23.10
N GLU A 91 -6.86 0.74 24.03
CA GLU A 91 -6.96 0.42 25.46
C GLU A 91 -8.21 1.05 26.09
N ASP A 92 -8.49 2.32 25.79
CA ASP A 92 -9.71 3.01 26.22
C ASP A 92 -10.99 2.33 25.77
N LEU A 93 -10.94 1.68 24.61
CA LEU A 93 -12.07 0.96 24.01
C LEU A 93 -12.11 -0.51 24.45
N GLY A 94 -11.14 -0.99 25.23
CA GLY A 94 -11.03 -2.38 25.68
C GLY A 94 -10.76 -3.38 24.55
N LEU A 95 -10.07 -2.95 23.48
CA LEU A 95 -9.94 -3.72 22.24
C LEU A 95 -8.55 -4.39 22.11
N PRO A 96 -8.49 -5.62 21.56
CA PRO A 96 -7.21 -6.26 21.25
C PRO A 96 -6.46 -5.52 20.15
N ALA A 97 -5.12 -5.45 20.25
CA ALA A 97 -4.27 -4.75 19.28
C ALA A 97 -4.32 -5.35 17.86
N ASP A 98 -4.56 -6.65 17.75
CA ASP A 98 -4.77 -7.37 16.49
C ASP A 98 -5.52 -8.69 16.76
N SER A 99 -6.67 -8.89 16.12
CA SER A 99 -7.48 -10.11 16.23
C SER A 99 -7.66 -10.84 14.90
N ARG A 100 -6.80 -10.53 13.91
CA ARG A 100 -6.93 -11.06 12.55
C ARG A 100 -6.50 -12.52 12.47
N GLU A 101 -7.33 -13.34 11.84
CA GLU A 101 -7.03 -14.74 11.54
C GLU A 101 -6.63 -14.92 10.08
N TYR A 102 -5.34 -15.17 9.83
CA TYR A 102 -4.83 -15.35 8.46
C TYR A 102 -4.87 -16.80 7.97
N GLY A 103 -5.17 -17.76 8.86
CA GLY A 103 -5.27 -19.18 8.52
C GLY A 103 -6.31 -19.46 7.44
N ILE A 104 -7.41 -18.70 7.43
CA ILE A 104 -8.46 -18.83 6.41
C ILE A 104 -7.92 -18.46 5.02
N GLY A 105 -7.10 -17.41 4.92
CA GLY A 105 -6.47 -17.03 3.65
C GLY A 105 -5.55 -18.13 3.11
N ALA A 106 -4.83 -18.83 3.97
CA ALA A 106 -4.00 -19.97 3.60
C ALA A 106 -4.86 -21.15 3.10
N GLN A 107 -5.99 -21.44 3.76
CA GLN A 107 -6.90 -22.50 3.33
C GLN A 107 -7.52 -22.21 1.97
N ILE A 108 -7.97 -20.97 1.73
CA ILE A 108 -8.50 -20.53 0.42
C ILE A 108 -7.44 -20.73 -0.66
N LEU A 109 -6.20 -20.27 -0.45
CA LEU A 109 -5.13 -20.42 -1.45
C LEU A 109 -4.83 -21.89 -1.77
N ARG A 110 -4.83 -22.76 -0.75
CA ARG A 110 -4.65 -24.20 -0.93
C ARG A 110 -5.79 -24.82 -1.72
N ASP A 111 -7.04 -24.46 -1.42
CA ASP A 111 -8.23 -24.93 -2.12
C ASP A 111 -8.23 -24.53 -3.60
N LEU A 112 -7.76 -23.32 -3.89
CA LEU A 112 -7.53 -22.83 -5.25
C LEU A 112 -6.38 -23.54 -5.98
N GLY A 113 -5.65 -24.44 -5.32
CA GLY A 113 -4.55 -25.21 -5.91
C GLY A 113 -3.18 -24.52 -5.86
N VAL A 114 -3.05 -23.38 -5.17
CA VAL A 114 -1.75 -22.71 -5.01
C VAL A 114 -0.83 -23.59 -4.15
N ARG A 115 0.44 -23.69 -4.54
CA ARG A 115 1.49 -24.41 -3.81
C ARG A 115 2.67 -23.50 -3.50
N THR A 116 3.17 -22.80 -4.52
CA THR A 116 4.22 -21.80 -4.36
C THR A 116 3.76 -20.43 -4.85
N MET A 117 4.20 -19.37 -4.18
CA MET A 117 3.75 -18.02 -4.48
C MET A 117 4.82 -16.95 -4.27
N ARG A 118 4.73 -15.88 -5.06
CA ARG A 118 5.32 -14.58 -4.74
C ARG A 118 4.26 -13.71 -4.10
N LEU A 119 4.56 -13.21 -2.91
CA LEU A 119 3.54 -12.67 -2.01
C LEU A 119 3.63 -11.15 -1.89
N MET A 120 2.55 -10.47 -2.25
CA MET A 120 2.47 -9.01 -2.27
C MET A 120 2.16 -8.44 -0.88
N THR A 121 3.19 -7.94 -0.19
CA THR A 121 3.10 -7.60 1.23
C THR A 121 4.21 -6.68 1.72
N ASN A 122 3.84 -5.70 2.54
CA ASN A 122 4.79 -4.84 3.25
C ASN A 122 4.98 -5.28 4.71
N ASN A 123 4.14 -6.21 5.21
CA ASN A 123 4.26 -6.75 6.56
C ASN A 123 5.02 -8.10 6.51
N PRO A 124 6.23 -8.20 7.09
CA PRO A 124 6.99 -9.45 7.16
C PRO A 124 6.40 -10.48 8.13
N ALA A 125 5.70 -10.03 9.19
CA ALA A 125 5.16 -10.90 10.24
C ALA A 125 3.92 -11.69 9.82
N LYS A 126 3.33 -11.37 8.66
CA LYS A 126 2.04 -11.92 8.19
C LYS A 126 2.10 -13.42 7.79
N TYR A 127 3.27 -14.07 7.86
CA TYR A 127 3.52 -15.37 7.19
C TYR A 127 4.09 -16.49 8.07
N THR A 128 4.11 -16.31 9.38
CA THR A 128 4.32 -17.44 10.29
C THR A 128 3.12 -18.40 10.15
N GLY A 129 3.35 -19.62 9.67
CA GLY A 129 2.34 -20.68 9.62
C GLY A 129 1.90 -21.17 8.23
N LEU A 130 2.31 -20.54 7.12
CA LEU A 130 1.92 -21.00 5.76
C LEU A 130 2.42 -22.40 5.41
N LYS A 131 3.58 -22.81 5.94
CA LYS A 131 4.15 -24.15 5.72
C LYS A 131 3.20 -25.26 6.17
N GLY A 132 2.44 -25.05 7.26
CA GLY A 132 1.47 -26.03 7.76
C GLY A 132 0.31 -26.31 6.81
N TYR A 133 0.06 -25.40 5.86
CA TYR A 133 -0.97 -25.53 4.84
C TYR A 133 -0.44 -26.09 3.51
N GLY A 134 0.84 -26.51 3.46
CA GLY A 134 1.49 -26.94 2.21
C GLY A 134 1.79 -25.80 1.24
N LEU A 135 1.83 -24.57 1.73
CA LEU A 135 2.11 -23.36 0.96
C LEU A 135 3.54 -22.87 1.20
N SER A 136 4.22 -22.49 0.12
CA SER A 136 5.59 -21.98 0.14
C SER A 136 5.69 -20.61 -0.50
N VAL A 137 6.34 -19.67 0.19
CA VAL A 137 6.58 -18.32 -0.34
C VAL A 137 7.96 -18.28 -0.97
N LEU A 138 8.02 -18.09 -2.29
CA LEU A 138 9.28 -18.00 -3.07
C LEU A 138 9.95 -16.65 -2.89
N GLY A 139 9.16 -15.60 -2.68
CA GLY A 139 9.65 -14.24 -2.53
C GLY A 139 8.56 -13.28 -2.09
N ARG A 140 8.99 -12.10 -1.64
CA ARG A 140 8.09 -10.99 -1.31
C ARG A 140 8.12 -9.98 -2.44
N VAL A 141 6.95 -9.44 -2.74
CA VAL A 141 6.78 -8.35 -3.70
C VAL A 141 6.24 -7.15 -2.92
N PRO A 142 6.98 -6.04 -2.81
CA PRO A 142 6.51 -4.87 -2.08
C PRO A 142 5.36 -4.20 -2.83
N LEU A 143 4.45 -3.57 -2.09
CA LEU A 143 3.40 -2.70 -2.63
C LEU A 143 3.70 -1.26 -2.21
N LEU A 144 4.40 -0.53 -3.07
CA LEU A 144 4.79 0.85 -2.81
C LEU A 144 3.69 1.79 -3.31
N THR A 145 2.93 2.36 -2.38
CA THR A 145 1.94 3.41 -2.65
C THR A 145 2.50 4.75 -2.17
N PRO A 146 2.22 5.87 -2.87
CA PRO A 146 2.72 7.18 -2.45
C PRO A 146 2.33 7.54 -1.01
N ILE A 147 3.29 8.05 -0.25
CA ILE A 147 3.04 8.67 1.05
C ILE A 147 2.55 10.09 0.80
N THR A 148 1.38 10.42 1.30
CA THR A 148 0.79 11.76 1.25
C THR A 148 0.90 12.43 2.61
N ASN A 149 0.64 13.73 2.70
CA ASN A 149 0.69 14.44 3.97
C ASN A 149 -0.35 13.90 4.97
N GLU A 150 -1.49 13.43 4.47
CA GLU A 150 -2.61 12.90 5.24
C GLU A 150 -2.34 11.50 5.80
N ASN A 151 -1.59 10.66 5.08
CA ASN A 151 -1.29 9.28 5.52
C ASN A 151 0.07 9.13 6.23
N ARG A 152 0.93 10.15 6.19
CA ARG A 152 2.29 10.11 6.75
C ARG A 152 2.34 9.56 8.17
N ARG A 153 1.56 10.13 9.10
CA ARG A 153 1.52 9.72 10.51
C ARG A 153 1.09 8.25 10.68
N TYR A 154 0.14 7.80 9.89
CA TYR A 154 -0.32 6.40 9.90
C TYR A 154 0.75 5.44 9.37
N MET A 155 1.41 5.81 8.28
CA MET A 155 2.48 5.02 7.64
C MET A 155 3.72 4.93 8.51
N GLU A 156 4.14 6.03 9.14
CA GLU A 156 5.22 6.07 10.13
C GLU A 156 4.93 5.17 11.33
N THR A 157 3.70 5.20 11.84
CA THR A 157 3.27 4.32 12.93
C THR A 157 3.39 2.84 12.54
N LYS A 158 2.97 2.48 11.31
CA LYS A 158 3.12 1.11 10.81
C LYS A 158 4.58 0.68 10.63
N ARG A 159 5.44 1.59 10.17
CA ARG A 159 6.87 1.33 10.01
C ARG A 159 7.52 1.10 11.37
N LEU A 160 7.37 2.05 12.29
CA LEU A 160 8.06 2.07 13.59
C LEU A 160 7.53 1.02 14.56
N LYS A 161 6.19 0.89 14.68
CA LYS A 161 5.58 0.03 15.70
C LYS A 161 5.24 -1.38 15.19
N MET A 162 5.22 -1.62 13.86
CA MET A 162 4.69 -2.86 13.28
C MET A 162 5.57 -3.51 12.21
N GLY A 163 6.79 -2.99 12.03
CA GLY A 163 7.80 -3.59 11.15
C GLY A 163 7.43 -3.59 9.66
N HIS A 164 6.51 -2.72 9.23
CA HIS A 164 6.22 -2.57 7.81
C HIS A 164 7.42 -1.95 7.09
N ILE A 165 7.83 -2.55 5.97
CA ILE A 165 8.92 -2.03 5.15
C ILE A 165 8.30 -1.20 4.02
N TYR A 166 8.65 0.08 4.01
CA TYR A 166 8.38 1.02 2.93
C TYR A 166 9.76 1.55 2.52
N GLU A 167 10.17 1.37 1.27
CA GLU A 167 11.36 2.07 0.77
C GLU A 167 11.00 3.54 0.63
N ASP A 168 11.86 4.43 1.14
CA ASP A 168 11.72 5.87 0.88
C ASP A 168 11.86 6.09 -0.63
N PRO A 169 11.01 6.93 -1.27
CA PRO A 169 11.33 7.42 -2.61
C PRO A 169 12.70 8.13 -2.53
N PRO A 170 13.56 8.00 -3.56
CA PRO A 170 14.86 8.65 -3.53
C PRO A 170 14.68 10.15 -3.26
N ASN A 171 15.27 10.62 -2.16
CA ASN A 171 15.29 12.01 -1.75
C ASN A 171 15.75 12.89 -2.91
N GLY A 172 14.83 13.66 -3.48
CA GLY A 172 15.16 14.85 -4.26
C GLY A 172 15.73 15.88 -3.30
N HIS A 173 17.04 15.83 -3.06
CA HIS A 173 17.75 16.91 -2.40
C HIS A 173 17.65 18.17 -3.28
N THR A 174 16.75 19.08 -2.93
CA THR A 174 16.93 20.49 -3.27
C THR A 174 18.01 21.04 -2.33
N SER A 175 19.27 20.89 -2.72
CA SER A 175 20.34 21.74 -2.19
C SER A 175 20.12 23.14 -2.75
N GLY A 176 19.79 24.08 -1.86
CA GLY A 176 19.88 25.49 -2.20
C GLY A 176 21.35 25.85 -2.47
N MET A 177 21.60 26.40 -3.65
CA MET A 177 22.69 27.32 -3.92
C MET A 177 22.10 28.45 -4.75
N SER A 178 22.06 29.62 -4.11
CA SER A 178 22.03 30.91 -4.78
C SER A 178 23.18 30.97 -5.78
N ASP A 179 22.92 31.45 -6.99
CA ASP A 179 23.85 32.33 -7.69
C ASP A 179 23.07 33.16 -8.72
N GLU A 180 23.23 34.47 -8.55
CA GLU A 180 22.83 35.52 -9.46
C GLU A 180 23.78 35.53 -10.66
N GLU A 181 23.31 35.22 -11.86
CA GLU A 181 23.96 35.62 -13.12
C GLU A 181 22.84 35.93 -14.13
N GLN A 182 22.30 37.16 -14.12
CA GLN A 182 22.62 38.22 -15.08
C GLN A 182 22.79 37.73 -16.52
N TYR A 183 21.66 37.65 -17.24
CA TYR A 183 21.66 37.86 -18.68
C TYR A 183 21.85 39.37 -18.93
N GLN A 184 23.10 39.78 -19.13
CA GLN A 184 23.44 41.07 -19.71
C GLN A 184 23.28 41.01 -21.24
N GLU A 185 22.67 42.08 -21.75
CA GLU A 185 22.54 42.46 -23.14
C GLU A 185 23.91 42.54 -23.82
N ASP A 186 24.09 41.82 -24.94
CA ASP A 186 25.16 42.12 -25.88
C ASP A 186 24.62 43.09 -26.94
N SER A 187 24.81 44.38 -26.68
CA SER A 187 24.66 45.46 -27.63
C SER A 187 25.88 45.52 -28.54
N GLY A 188 25.70 45.18 -29.82
CA GLY A 188 26.72 45.31 -30.86
C GLY A 188 26.20 46.07 -32.09
N SER A 189 26.25 47.40 -32.01
CA SER A 189 26.46 48.40 -33.09
C SER A 189 25.58 48.43 -34.35
N GLU A 190 24.77 49.49 -34.41
CA GLU A 190 24.50 50.43 -35.52
C GLU A 190 25.08 50.12 -36.92
N GLN A 191 24.23 50.15 -37.96
CA GLN A 191 24.12 51.29 -38.89
C GLN A 191 23.00 51.09 -39.94
N ASP A 192 22.02 51.99 -39.83
CA ASP A 192 21.21 52.76 -40.81
C ASP A 192 21.19 52.42 -42.33
N GLN A 193 20.02 52.78 -42.94
CA GLN A 193 19.71 53.06 -44.36
C GLN A 193 19.29 51.84 -45.23
N THR A 194 18.19 51.78 -46.00
CA THR A 194 17.16 52.74 -46.43
C THR A 194 16.11 51.97 -47.27
N LEU A 195 14.86 52.44 -47.28
CA LEU A 195 13.87 52.43 -48.40
C LEU A 195 13.21 51.10 -48.87
N GLU A 196 11.99 50.85 -48.37
CA GLU A 196 10.67 50.69 -49.07
C GLU A 196 10.52 50.06 -50.50
N PRO A 197 9.30 49.68 -50.94
CA PRO A 197 8.87 48.29 -51.11
C PRO A 197 8.60 47.84 -52.57
N GLN A 198 8.59 46.52 -52.81
CA GLN A 198 7.64 45.80 -53.68
C GLN A 198 7.79 44.29 -53.52
#